data_AF-A0A8B7JC17-F1
#
_entry.id   AF-A0A8B7JC17-F1
#
_cell.length_a   1.000
_cell.length_b   1.000
_cell.length_c   1.000
_cell.angle_alpha   90.00
_cell.angle_beta   90.00
_cell.angle_gamma   90.00
#
_symmetry.space_group_name_H-M   'P 1'
#
loop_
_entity.id
_entity.type
_entity.pdbx_description
1 polymer ?
#
loop_
_entity_poly.entity_id
_entity_poly.type
_entity_poly.pdbx_seq_one_letter_code
_entity_poly.pdbx_strand_id
1 'polypeptide(L)'
;MSPVTSAPGLARAIPARRSTRSVRWLDRCIAANRHPERQHLFAIIQGGLDPALRTKCLEAYPYPYRFLLNEPHKCRDRTPFLVLLVVTEPWDTAGRHAVRQTWGNESGVPGASVLRLFLTGVHPVFGQPLQQVLREESALHHDLLQQDFLDTYNNLTLKTLMGLEWVSKHCPNASYVVKADQDVFLNLGYLVRRLLQPQLPPKRDFMTGCVYRNTGPLRNKAYKWYVPPEVYPNETYPPYCGGPAYVLSGDLARKVYAVAQTLPLINMEDSFVGICLHALGVRVTD
;
A
#
# COMPACT_ATOMS: atom_id res chain seq x y z
N MET A 1 -66.41 -17.80 3.55
CA MET A 1 -65.56 -16.60 3.63
C MET A 1 -64.28 -16.99 4.34
N SER A 2 -63.17 -16.86 3.63
CA SER A 2 -61.89 -17.50 3.93
C SER A 2 -61.22 -16.97 5.20
N PRO A 3 -60.46 -17.80 5.93
CA PRO A 3 -59.65 -17.38 7.06
C PRO A 3 -58.38 -16.69 6.55
N VAL A 4 -58.07 -15.52 7.14
CA VAL A 4 -56.84 -14.77 6.85
C VAL A 4 -55.69 -15.45 7.57
N THR A 5 -54.76 -16.00 6.78
CA THR A 5 -53.47 -16.53 7.19
C THR A 5 -52.56 -15.43 7.75
N SER A 6 -52.14 -15.58 9.00
CA SER A 6 -51.04 -14.82 9.61
C SER A 6 -49.69 -15.37 9.13
N ALA A 7 -48.92 -14.56 8.41
CA ALA A 7 -47.53 -14.86 8.04
C ALA A 7 -46.54 -14.45 9.16
N PRO A 8 -45.37 -15.09 9.27
CA PRO A 8 -44.48 -14.99 10.43
C PRO A 8 -43.67 -13.69 10.42
N GLY A 9 -43.37 -13.18 11.63
CA GLY A 9 -42.53 -12.02 11.86
C GLY A 9 -41.12 -12.18 11.26
N LEU A 10 -40.76 -11.28 10.36
CA LEU A 10 -39.42 -11.17 9.83
C LEU A 10 -38.54 -10.43 10.85
N ALA A 11 -37.53 -11.14 11.35
CA ALA A 11 -36.50 -10.64 12.23
C ALA A 11 -35.84 -9.34 11.71
N ARG A 12 -35.53 -8.45 12.66
CA ARG A 12 -34.67 -7.28 12.51
C ARG A 12 -33.43 -7.61 11.68
N ALA A 13 -33.26 -6.93 10.56
CA ALA A 13 -32.04 -6.99 9.76
C ALA A 13 -31.69 -5.61 9.18
N ILE A 14 -30.55 -5.08 9.65
CA ILE A 14 -29.53 -4.34 8.90
C ILE A 14 -29.68 -2.79 8.79
N PRO A 15 -28.92 -2.01 9.61
CA PRO A 15 -28.68 -0.58 9.41
C PRO A 15 -27.53 -0.30 8.40
N ALA A 16 -27.53 -0.96 7.24
CA ALA A 16 -26.52 -0.77 6.18
C ALA A 16 -26.99 0.05 4.96
N ARG A 17 -28.24 0.55 4.96
CA ARG A 17 -28.88 1.13 3.77
C ARG A 17 -28.68 2.64 3.53
N ARG A 18 -28.04 3.40 4.42
CA ARG A 18 -27.97 4.88 4.29
C ARG A 18 -26.68 5.43 3.66
N SER A 19 -25.49 4.88 3.97
CA SER A 19 -24.20 5.38 3.43
C SER A 19 -23.91 4.97 1.98
N THR A 20 -24.49 3.87 1.50
CA THR A 20 -24.35 3.39 0.11
C THR A 20 -25.06 4.27 -0.91
N ARG A 21 -25.92 5.20 -0.47
CA ARG A 21 -26.73 6.04 -1.36
C ARG A 21 -25.91 7.14 -2.03
N SER A 22 -24.97 7.75 -1.31
CA SER A 22 -24.13 8.84 -1.81
C SER A 22 -23.07 8.34 -2.79
N VAL A 23 -22.42 7.21 -2.48
CA VAL A 23 -21.44 6.57 -3.38
C VAL A 23 -22.11 6.10 -4.67
N ARG A 24 -23.25 5.37 -4.57
CA ARG A 24 -24.03 4.96 -5.77
C ARG A 24 -24.57 6.14 -6.57
N TRP A 25 -24.80 7.28 -5.93
CA TRP A 25 -25.20 8.49 -6.64
C TRP A 25 -24.03 9.07 -7.41
N LEU A 26 -22.84 9.15 -6.81
CA LEU A 26 -21.61 9.55 -7.48
C LEU A 26 -21.29 8.64 -8.68
N ASP A 27 -21.36 7.32 -8.51
CA ASP A 27 -21.12 6.35 -9.59
C ASP A 27 -22.06 6.59 -10.79
N ARG A 28 -23.34 6.88 -10.52
CA ARG A 28 -24.31 7.23 -11.57
C ARG A 28 -23.99 8.57 -12.23
N CYS A 29 -23.55 9.56 -11.46
CA CYS A 29 -23.16 10.85 -11.99
C CYS A 29 -21.91 10.75 -12.89
N ILE A 30 -20.93 9.92 -12.51
CA ILE A 30 -19.76 9.61 -13.34
C ILE A 30 -20.19 8.92 -14.63
N ALA A 31 -21.01 7.86 -14.54
CA ALA A 31 -21.50 7.15 -15.71
C ALA A 31 -22.35 8.01 -16.65
N ALA A 32 -23.05 9.01 -16.11
CA ALA A 32 -23.86 9.94 -16.89
C ALA A 32 -23.09 11.14 -17.45
N ASN A 33 -21.83 11.37 -17.03
CA ASN A 33 -21.06 12.53 -17.46
C ASN A 33 -20.54 12.33 -18.90
N ARG A 34 -21.17 13.01 -19.86
CA ARG A 34 -20.82 12.94 -21.29
C ARG A 34 -19.68 13.89 -21.69
N HIS A 35 -19.27 14.80 -20.81
CA HIS A 35 -18.29 15.86 -21.11
C HIS A 35 -17.26 16.04 -19.98
N PRO A 36 -16.44 15.01 -19.67
CA PRO A 36 -15.52 15.02 -18.54
C PRO A 36 -14.47 16.14 -18.60
N GLU A 37 -14.11 16.60 -19.80
CA GLU A 37 -13.11 17.65 -20.04
C GLU A 37 -13.63 19.08 -19.78
N ARG A 38 -14.95 19.24 -19.63
CA ARG A 38 -15.61 20.56 -19.46
C ARG A 38 -16.51 20.64 -18.25
N GLN A 39 -16.94 19.50 -17.71
CA GLN A 39 -17.84 19.42 -16.58
C GLN A 39 -17.16 18.73 -15.40
N HIS A 40 -16.95 19.49 -14.33
CA HIS A 40 -16.51 18.94 -13.06
C HIS A 40 -17.69 18.35 -12.29
N LEU A 41 -17.48 17.18 -11.69
CA LEU A 41 -18.43 16.57 -10.77
C LEU A 41 -17.96 16.86 -9.34
N PHE A 42 -18.89 17.31 -8.49
CA PHE A 42 -18.67 17.38 -7.05
C PHE A 42 -19.70 16.50 -6.35
N ALA A 43 -19.21 15.59 -5.50
CA ALA A 43 -20.08 14.71 -4.73
C ALA A 43 -20.63 15.47 -3.52
N ILE A 44 -21.96 15.59 -3.42
CA ILE A 44 -22.61 16.04 -2.19
C ILE A 44 -22.87 14.81 -1.34
N ILE A 45 -22.11 14.66 -0.26
CA ILE A 45 -22.35 13.60 0.72
C ILE A 45 -23.49 14.05 1.65
N GLN A 46 -24.71 13.59 1.38
CA GLN A 46 -25.81 13.77 2.33
C GLN A 46 -25.54 12.92 3.59
N GLY A 47 -25.50 13.58 4.76
CA GLY A 47 -25.25 12.92 6.05
C GLY A 47 -23.99 13.38 6.80
N GLY A 48 -23.32 14.45 6.38
CA GLY A 48 -22.05 14.91 6.97
C GLY A 48 -22.07 15.30 8.47
N LEU A 49 -23.25 15.36 9.11
CA LEU A 49 -23.39 15.62 10.55
C LEU A 49 -23.33 14.35 11.40
N ASP A 50 -23.41 13.16 10.79
CA ASP A 50 -23.29 11.87 11.47
C ASP A 50 -21.86 11.32 11.25
N PRO A 51 -21.01 11.30 12.30
CA PRO A 51 -19.64 10.82 12.20
C PRO A 51 -19.54 9.37 11.71
N ALA A 52 -20.46 8.49 12.10
CA ALA A 52 -20.43 7.08 11.71
C ALA A 52 -20.79 6.90 10.23
N LEU A 53 -21.77 7.67 9.71
CA LEU A 53 -22.09 7.65 8.28
C LEU A 53 -20.98 8.29 7.43
N ARG A 54 -20.28 9.30 7.95
CA ARG A 54 -19.10 9.89 7.30
C ARG A 54 -17.96 8.89 7.20
N THR A 55 -17.61 8.23 8.29
CA THR A 55 -16.59 7.16 8.30
C THR A 55 -16.98 6.05 7.33
N LYS A 56 -18.24 5.62 7.31
CA LYS A 56 -18.72 4.60 6.37
C LYS A 56 -18.72 5.02 4.89
N CYS A 57 -18.83 6.31 4.59
CA CYS A 57 -18.64 6.83 3.23
C CYS A 57 -17.17 6.94 2.83
N LEU A 58 -16.26 7.11 3.80
CA LEU A 58 -14.80 7.07 3.59
C LEU A 58 -14.28 5.62 3.49
N GLU A 59 -14.83 4.69 4.28
CA GLU A 59 -14.59 3.24 4.18
C GLU A 59 -15.01 2.68 2.82
N ALA A 60 -15.96 3.34 2.15
CA ALA A 60 -16.44 2.97 0.83
C ALA A 60 -15.55 3.50 -0.32
N TYR A 61 -14.29 3.89 -0.08
CA TYR A 61 -13.31 4.05 -1.14
C TYR A 61 -12.83 2.66 -1.57
N PRO A 62 -13.32 2.11 -2.69
CA PRO A 62 -12.94 0.78 -3.11
C PRO A 62 -11.54 0.87 -3.71
N TYR A 63 -10.60 0.07 -3.20
CA TYR A 63 -9.37 -0.28 -3.89
C TYR A 63 -9.73 -1.03 -5.18
N PRO A 64 -9.73 -0.33 -6.31
CA PRO A 64 -8.71 -0.67 -7.28
C PRO A 64 -8.11 0.59 -7.92
N TYR A 65 -6.98 1.04 -7.38
CA TYR A 65 -6.09 1.89 -8.16
C TYR A 65 -5.57 1.07 -9.35
N ARG A 66 -5.58 1.67 -10.54
CA ARG A 66 -5.14 1.01 -11.75
C ARG A 66 -3.65 1.22 -11.93
N PHE A 67 -2.93 0.14 -12.23
CA PHE A 67 -1.53 0.27 -12.65
C PHE A 67 -1.45 1.00 -13.99
N LEU A 68 -0.71 2.12 -14.00
CA LEU A 68 -0.29 2.86 -15.18
C LEU A 68 0.99 2.26 -15.77
N LEU A 69 1.89 1.77 -14.89
CA LEU A 69 3.10 1.01 -15.21
C LEU A 69 3.14 -0.21 -14.27
N ASN A 70 3.25 -1.43 -14.80
CA ASN A 70 3.01 -2.65 -14.02
C ASN A 70 4.09 -3.74 -14.15
N GLU A 71 4.95 -3.70 -15.16
CA GLU A 71 6.01 -4.70 -15.37
C GLU A 71 5.63 -6.18 -15.06
N PRO A 72 4.49 -6.70 -15.54
CA PRO A 72 3.88 -7.95 -15.06
C PRO A 72 4.69 -9.21 -15.37
N HIS A 73 5.75 -9.09 -16.17
CA HIS A 73 6.59 -10.20 -16.60
C HIS A 73 7.95 -10.21 -15.90
N LYS A 74 8.27 -9.19 -15.09
CA LYS A 74 9.60 -9.06 -14.48
C LYS A 74 9.95 -10.19 -13.51
N CYS A 75 8.97 -10.92 -12.96
CA CYS A 75 9.21 -12.09 -12.10
C CYS A 75 8.71 -13.41 -12.73
N ARG A 76 8.35 -13.44 -14.01
CA ARG A 76 7.78 -14.64 -14.65
C ARG A 76 8.76 -15.81 -14.72
N ASP A 77 9.99 -15.55 -15.17
CA ASP A 77 10.99 -16.59 -15.46
C ASP A 77 12.07 -16.70 -14.37
N ARG A 78 11.82 -16.11 -13.18
CA ARG A 78 12.76 -16.11 -12.06
C ARG A 78 12.07 -16.25 -10.72
N THR A 79 12.75 -16.91 -9.79
CA THR A 79 12.35 -17.00 -8.38
C THR A 79 13.35 -16.19 -7.55
N PRO A 80 13.18 -14.87 -7.44
CA PRO A 80 14.15 -14.03 -6.76
C PRO A 80 14.26 -14.42 -5.29
N PHE A 81 15.49 -14.45 -4.79
CA PHE A 81 15.74 -14.58 -3.37
C PHE A 81 15.23 -13.32 -2.64
N LEU A 82 15.45 -12.15 -3.24
CA LEU A 82 15.11 -10.86 -2.65
C LEU A 82 14.41 -9.95 -3.67
N VAL A 83 13.24 -9.42 -3.31
CA VAL A 83 12.59 -8.33 -4.03
C VAL A 83 12.82 -7.02 -3.28
N LEU A 84 13.40 -6.03 -3.95
CA LEU A 84 13.59 -4.67 -3.43
C LEU A 84 12.49 -3.76 -3.96
N LEU A 85 11.66 -3.28 -3.06
CA LEU A 85 10.62 -2.29 -3.31
C LEU A 85 11.13 -0.93 -2.82
N VAL A 86 11.58 -0.09 -3.76
CA VAL A 86 12.18 1.21 -3.44
C VAL A 86 11.13 2.30 -3.65
N VAL A 87 10.74 2.97 -2.59
CA VAL A 87 9.77 4.07 -2.61
C VAL A 87 10.45 5.33 -3.12
N THR A 88 9.94 5.87 -4.23
CA THR A 88 10.51 7.06 -4.89
C THR A 88 9.43 8.07 -5.27
N GLU A 89 9.81 9.32 -5.51
CA GLU A 89 8.92 10.30 -6.12
C GLU A 89 8.96 10.24 -7.65
N PRO A 90 7.87 10.60 -8.36
CA PRO A 90 7.81 10.46 -9.83
C PRO A 90 8.86 11.28 -10.58
N TRP A 91 9.28 12.42 -10.05
CA TRP A 91 10.29 13.28 -10.66
C TRP A 91 11.73 12.84 -10.39
N ASP A 92 11.98 11.95 -9.42
CA ASP A 92 13.34 11.63 -8.98
C ASP A 92 14.03 10.56 -9.85
N THR A 93 14.19 10.87 -11.13
CA THR A 93 14.90 10.01 -12.08
C THR A 93 16.38 9.85 -11.70
N ALA A 94 16.99 10.90 -11.16
CA ALA A 94 18.39 10.90 -10.74
C ALA A 94 18.64 9.98 -9.53
N GLY A 95 17.79 10.04 -8.51
CA GLY A 95 17.86 9.15 -7.36
C GLY A 95 17.63 7.70 -7.74
N ARG A 96 16.62 7.43 -8.59
CA ARG A 96 16.45 6.08 -9.17
C ARG A 96 17.70 5.60 -9.86
N HIS A 97 18.28 6.41 -10.76
CA HIS A 97 19.53 6.05 -11.45
C HIS A 97 20.68 5.76 -10.47
N ALA A 98 20.86 6.58 -9.44
CA ALA A 98 21.87 6.36 -8.42
C ALA A 98 21.66 5.02 -7.68
N VAL A 99 20.43 4.70 -7.30
CA VAL A 99 20.10 3.39 -6.70
C VAL A 99 20.41 2.24 -7.66
N ARG A 100 20.10 2.37 -8.96
CA ARG A 100 20.43 1.35 -9.98
C ARG A 100 21.94 1.06 -10.05
N GLN A 101 22.76 2.12 -9.99
CA GLN A 101 24.22 2.04 -10.13
C GLN A 101 24.94 1.65 -8.83
N THR A 102 24.26 1.75 -7.68
CA THR A 102 24.87 1.54 -6.36
C THR A 102 24.24 0.36 -5.63
N TRP A 103 23.60 0.62 -4.48
CA TRP A 103 23.13 -0.40 -3.56
C TRP A 103 21.95 -1.19 -4.10
N GLY A 104 21.20 -0.68 -5.07
CA GLY A 104 20.05 -1.37 -5.63
C GLY A 104 20.38 -2.34 -6.77
N ASN A 105 21.64 -2.44 -7.21
CA ASN A 105 22.02 -3.22 -8.39
C ASN A 105 21.58 -4.70 -8.30
N GLU A 106 20.76 -5.18 -9.25
CA GLU A 106 20.22 -6.56 -9.27
C GLU A 106 21.33 -7.63 -9.37
N SER A 107 22.47 -7.29 -9.95
CA SER A 107 23.64 -8.18 -10.07
C SER A 107 24.71 -7.93 -8.99
N GLY A 108 24.41 -7.07 -8.01
CA GLY A 108 25.39 -6.62 -7.01
C GLY A 108 25.75 -7.65 -5.94
N VAL A 109 24.99 -8.74 -5.82
CA VAL A 109 25.23 -9.79 -4.80
C VAL A 109 25.41 -11.15 -5.46
N PRO A 110 26.67 -11.63 -5.60
CA PRO A 110 26.95 -12.94 -6.17
C PRO A 110 26.23 -14.07 -5.40
N GLY A 111 25.60 -14.98 -6.13
CA GLY A 111 24.94 -16.16 -5.56
C GLY A 111 23.51 -15.91 -5.02
N ALA A 112 22.97 -14.69 -5.12
CA ALA A 112 21.58 -14.40 -4.77
C ALA A 112 20.87 -13.65 -5.89
N SER A 113 19.70 -14.14 -6.31
CA SER A 113 18.87 -13.44 -7.28
C SER A 113 18.13 -12.28 -6.62
N VAL A 114 18.42 -11.05 -7.05
CA VAL A 114 17.76 -9.83 -6.59
C VAL A 114 16.91 -9.25 -7.72
N LEU A 115 15.68 -8.83 -7.39
CA LEU A 115 14.76 -8.13 -8.29
C LEU A 115 14.48 -6.75 -7.68
N ARG A 116 14.64 -5.67 -8.44
CA ARG A 116 14.37 -4.31 -7.97
C ARG A 116 13.18 -3.70 -8.71
N LEU A 117 12.33 -3.00 -7.96
CA LEU A 117 11.22 -2.20 -8.47
C LEU A 117 11.17 -0.87 -7.73
N PHE A 118 10.99 0.21 -8.46
CA PHE A 118 10.70 1.53 -7.91
C PHE A 118 9.19 1.74 -7.87
N LEU A 119 8.70 2.28 -6.76
CA LEU A 119 7.28 2.53 -6.53
C LEU A 119 7.02 4.03 -6.62
N THR A 120 6.04 4.41 -7.43
CA THR A 120 5.64 5.82 -7.61
C THR A 120 4.13 5.95 -7.81
N GLY A 121 3.56 7.12 -7.48
CA GLY A 121 2.19 7.50 -7.82
C GLY A 121 2.15 8.51 -8.98
N VAL A 122 1.06 9.25 -9.08
CA VAL A 122 0.91 10.38 -9.99
C VAL A 122 1.26 11.67 -9.26
N HIS A 123 2.18 12.46 -9.80
CA HIS A 123 2.50 13.77 -9.21
C HIS A 123 1.24 14.65 -9.11
N PRO A 124 0.93 15.29 -7.96
CA PRO A 124 -0.29 16.07 -7.77
C PRO A 124 -0.49 17.24 -8.75
N VAL A 125 0.60 17.94 -9.10
CA VAL A 125 0.59 19.06 -10.05
C VAL A 125 1.11 18.67 -11.45
N PHE A 126 2.26 18.00 -11.53
CA PHE A 126 2.95 17.73 -12.80
C PHE A 126 2.75 16.30 -13.33
N GLY A 127 1.62 15.67 -12.99
CA GLY A 127 1.35 14.27 -13.37
C GLY A 127 1.43 14.03 -14.88
N GLN A 128 0.78 14.87 -15.69
CA GLN A 128 0.77 14.74 -17.15
C GLN A 128 2.17 14.91 -17.79
N PRO A 129 2.93 16.00 -17.51
CA PRO A 129 4.30 16.13 -18.02
C PRO A 129 5.24 15.00 -17.61
N LEU A 130 5.18 14.57 -16.34
CA LEU A 130 6.07 13.52 -15.82
C LEU A 130 5.70 12.13 -16.34
N GLN A 131 4.45 11.90 -16.74
CA GLN A 131 4.02 10.59 -17.22
C GLN A 131 4.80 10.13 -18.45
N GLN A 132 5.15 11.05 -19.35
CA GLN A 132 5.94 10.71 -20.54
C GLN A 132 7.37 10.30 -20.16
N VAL A 133 8.02 11.05 -19.26
CA VAL A 133 9.35 10.73 -18.74
C VAL A 133 9.38 9.36 -18.06
N LEU A 134 8.37 9.07 -17.23
CA LEU A 134 8.25 7.77 -16.55
C LEU A 134 8.04 6.61 -17.55
N ARG A 135 7.26 6.81 -18.62
CA ARG A 135 7.07 5.77 -19.65
C ARG A 135 8.37 5.46 -20.38
N GLU A 136 9.13 6.49 -20.74
CA GLU A 136 10.44 6.34 -21.40
C GLU A 136 11.44 5.63 -20.48
N GLU A 137 11.49 6.01 -19.20
CA GLU A 137 12.31 5.34 -18.19
C GLU A 137 11.90 3.88 -18.00
N SER A 138 10.59 3.58 -17.92
CA SER A 138 10.07 2.21 -17.80
C SER A 138 10.41 1.37 -19.03
N ALA A 139 10.31 1.95 -20.23
CA ALA A 139 10.65 1.25 -21.47
C ALA A 139 12.14 0.90 -21.57
N LEU A 140 13.01 1.66 -20.89
CA LEU A 140 14.45 1.41 -20.87
C LEU A 140 14.86 0.42 -19.76
N HIS A 141 14.31 0.57 -18.55
CA HIS A 141 14.80 -0.16 -17.36
C HIS A 141 13.86 -1.27 -16.89
N HIS A 142 12.60 -1.24 -17.31
CA HIS A 142 11.56 -2.19 -16.92
C HIS A 142 11.45 -2.38 -15.41
N ASP A 143 11.66 -1.36 -14.59
CA ASP A 143 11.70 -1.47 -13.13
C ASP A 143 10.84 -0.43 -12.40
N LEU A 144 9.82 0.12 -13.06
CA LEU A 144 8.87 1.08 -12.47
C LEU A 144 7.49 0.47 -12.27
N LEU A 145 6.94 0.64 -11.05
CA LEU A 145 5.53 0.42 -10.76
C LEU A 145 4.86 1.75 -10.45
N GLN A 146 3.74 1.99 -11.11
CA GLN A 146 2.94 3.19 -10.92
C GLN A 146 1.45 2.87 -10.89
N GLN A 147 0.75 3.39 -9.89
CA GLN A 147 -0.71 3.39 -9.80
C GLN A 147 -1.27 4.82 -9.87
N ASP A 148 -2.54 4.95 -10.21
CA ASP A 148 -3.23 6.22 -10.42
C ASP A 148 -3.68 6.97 -9.14
N PHE A 149 -3.01 6.74 -8.01
CA PHE A 149 -3.17 7.57 -6.81
C PHE A 149 -2.21 8.77 -6.82
N LEU A 150 -2.57 9.85 -6.13
CA LEU A 150 -1.70 11.01 -5.99
C LEU A 150 -0.48 10.69 -5.13
N ASP A 151 0.71 10.94 -5.65
CA ASP A 151 1.96 10.76 -4.92
C ASP A 151 2.15 11.89 -3.91
N THR A 152 1.79 11.61 -2.66
CA THR A 152 1.95 12.52 -1.53
C THR A 152 2.42 11.73 -0.33
N TYR A 153 3.01 12.42 0.65
CA TYR A 153 3.45 11.78 1.89
C TYR A 153 2.31 11.04 2.60
N ASN A 154 1.09 11.57 2.58
CA ASN A 154 -0.07 10.92 3.21
C ASN A 154 -0.51 9.64 2.51
N ASN A 155 -0.08 9.43 1.26
CA ASN A 155 -0.41 8.26 0.45
C ASN A 155 0.75 7.26 0.38
N LEU A 156 1.77 7.37 1.24
CA LEU A 156 2.86 6.39 1.31
C LEU A 156 2.33 4.98 1.59
N THR A 157 1.29 4.84 2.42
CA THR A 157 0.66 3.54 2.69
C THR A 157 0.10 2.91 1.41
N LEU A 158 -0.51 3.71 0.52
CA LEU A 158 -0.97 3.23 -0.79
C LEU A 158 0.19 2.74 -1.64
N LYS A 159 1.30 3.48 -1.64
CA LYS A 159 2.50 3.14 -2.39
C LYS A 159 3.13 1.83 -1.90
N THR A 160 3.24 1.61 -0.59
CA THR A 160 3.70 0.32 -0.05
C THR A 160 2.74 -0.80 -0.43
N LEU A 161 1.43 -0.59 -0.26
CA LEU A 161 0.43 -1.61 -0.61
C LEU A 161 0.44 -1.97 -2.10
N MET A 162 0.70 -1.01 -2.99
CA MET A 162 0.92 -1.25 -4.42
C MET A 162 2.09 -2.22 -4.66
N GLY A 163 3.21 -2.03 -3.96
CA GLY A 163 4.36 -2.93 -4.06
C GLY A 163 4.04 -4.34 -3.55
N LEU A 164 3.35 -4.45 -2.41
CA LEU A 164 2.93 -5.73 -1.84
C LEU A 164 1.87 -6.43 -2.71
N GLU A 165 0.95 -5.67 -3.32
CA GLU A 165 -0.01 -6.16 -4.32
C GLU A 165 0.73 -6.81 -5.49
N TRP A 166 1.72 -6.10 -6.03
CA TRP A 166 2.50 -6.59 -7.17
C TRP A 166 3.25 -7.87 -6.82
N VAL A 167 3.93 -7.92 -5.66
CA VAL A 167 4.59 -9.15 -5.20
C VAL A 167 3.59 -10.29 -5.05
N SER A 168 2.43 -10.03 -4.45
CA SER A 168 1.38 -11.03 -4.27
C SER A 168 0.87 -11.60 -5.61
N LYS A 169 0.75 -10.78 -6.65
CA LYS A 169 0.16 -11.18 -7.94
C LYS A 169 1.20 -11.72 -8.92
N HIS A 170 2.38 -11.13 -8.96
CA HIS A 170 3.37 -11.34 -10.01
C HIS A 170 4.65 -12.02 -9.52
N CYS A 171 4.90 -12.09 -8.20
CA CYS A 171 6.12 -12.67 -7.64
C CYS A 171 5.90 -13.47 -6.34
N PRO A 172 4.93 -14.42 -6.30
CA PRO A 172 4.53 -15.09 -5.06
C PRO A 172 5.60 -16.02 -4.46
N ASN A 173 6.61 -16.40 -5.24
CA ASN A 173 7.67 -17.33 -4.86
C ASN A 173 8.95 -16.63 -4.37
N ALA A 174 8.93 -15.30 -4.22
CA ALA A 174 10.06 -14.58 -3.64
C ALA A 174 10.34 -15.07 -2.22
N SER A 175 11.62 -15.23 -1.84
CA SER A 175 11.94 -15.64 -0.45
C SER A 175 11.76 -14.49 0.54
N TYR A 176 12.25 -13.30 0.17
CA TYR A 176 12.15 -12.10 0.98
C TYR A 176 11.78 -10.88 0.14
N VAL A 177 11.17 -9.90 0.79
CA VAL A 177 10.82 -8.59 0.24
C VAL A 177 11.41 -7.54 1.17
N VAL A 178 12.07 -6.53 0.61
CA VAL A 178 12.52 -5.35 1.35
C VAL A 178 11.77 -4.16 0.82
N LYS A 179 11.15 -3.40 1.72
CA LYS A 179 10.77 -2.02 1.44
C LYS A 179 11.91 -1.11 1.88
N ALA A 180 12.24 -0.13 1.06
CA ALA A 180 13.25 0.87 1.36
C ALA A 180 12.81 2.23 0.80
N ASP A 181 13.10 3.31 1.52
CA ASP A 181 12.99 4.67 0.99
C ASP A 181 14.20 4.98 0.09
N GLN A 182 14.07 5.95 -0.82
CA GLN A 182 15.15 6.27 -1.77
C GLN A 182 16.37 6.93 -1.13
N ASP A 183 16.22 7.53 0.05
CA ASP A 183 17.24 8.28 0.78
C ASP A 183 18.04 7.41 1.79
N VAL A 184 17.93 6.09 1.66
CA VAL A 184 18.70 5.13 2.47
C VAL A 184 19.83 4.48 1.68
N PHE A 185 20.77 3.88 2.40
CA PHE A 185 21.76 2.97 1.85
C PHE A 185 21.58 1.58 2.46
N LEU A 186 21.41 0.56 1.61
CA LEU A 186 21.34 -0.84 2.05
C LEU A 186 22.60 -1.59 1.64
N ASN A 187 23.32 -2.15 2.62
CA ASN A 187 24.37 -3.11 2.34
C ASN A 187 23.75 -4.47 1.97
N LEU A 188 23.34 -4.64 0.70
CA LEU A 188 22.67 -5.86 0.23
C LEU A 188 23.52 -7.12 0.42
N GLY A 189 24.84 -7.02 0.24
CA GLY A 189 25.74 -8.15 0.43
C GLY A 189 25.73 -8.66 1.87
N TYR A 190 25.75 -7.74 2.84
CA TYR A 190 25.58 -8.09 4.25
C TYR A 190 24.19 -8.64 4.56
N LEU A 191 23.14 -7.96 4.07
CA LEU A 191 21.74 -8.36 4.29
C LEU A 191 21.48 -9.78 3.77
N VAL A 192 21.84 -10.07 2.52
CA VAL A 192 21.65 -11.40 1.91
C VAL A 192 22.41 -12.47 2.70
N ARG A 193 23.67 -12.22 3.10
CA ARG A 193 24.44 -13.17 3.92
C ARG A 193 23.74 -13.46 5.24
N ARG A 194 23.15 -12.45 5.89
CA ARG A 194 22.37 -12.62 7.13
C ARG A 194 21.09 -13.43 6.88
N LEU A 195 20.37 -13.16 5.79
CA LEU A 195 19.13 -13.86 5.44
C LEU A 195 19.34 -15.32 4.98
N LEU A 196 20.56 -15.69 4.58
CA LEU A 196 20.96 -17.04 4.21
C LEU A 196 21.43 -17.90 5.39
N GLN A 197 21.58 -17.34 6.60
CA GLN A 197 22.11 -18.10 7.73
C GLN A 197 21.16 -19.26 8.10
N PRO A 198 21.66 -20.48 8.36
CA PRO A 198 20.81 -21.65 8.64
C PRO A 198 19.95 -21.51 9.90
N GLN A 199 20.37 -20.67 10.85
CA GLN A 199 19.74 -20.56 12.16
C GLN A 199 18.69 -19.44 12.23
N LEU A 200 18.71 -18.47 11.31
CA LEU A 200 17.78 -17.33 11.22
C LEU A 200 17.92 -16.66 9.84
N PRO A 201 16.85 -16.08 9.25
CA PRO A 201 15.48 -16.00 9.75
C PRO A 201 14.51 -17.02 9.10
N PRO A 202 13.32 -17.22 9.70
CA PRO A 202 12.27 -18.03 9.09
C PRO A 202 11.87 -17.47 7.72
N LYS A 203 11.66 -18.36 6.74
CA LYS A 203 11.11 -17.98 5.43
C LYS A 203 9.60 -17.72 5.46
N ARG A 204 8.97 -17.78 6.64
CA ARG A 204 7.52 -17.68 6.83
C ARG A 204 7.20 -16.80 8.01
N ASP A 205 6.17 -15.96 7.87
CA ASP A 205 5.67 -15.08 8.92
C ASP A 205 6.79 -14.29 9.61
N PHE A 206 7.75 -13.81 8.82
CA PHE A 206 8.94 -13.15 9.32
C PHE A 206 9.00 -11.70 8.86
N MET A 207 9.27 -10.81 9.81
CA MET A 207 9.59 -9.41 9.54
C MET A 207 10.67 -8.92 10.50
N THR A 208 11.61 -8.13 9.98
CA THR A 208 12.66 -7.49 10.79
C THR A 208 12.99 -6.09 10.26
N GLY A 209 13.56 -5.26 11.12
CA GLY A 209 13.94 -3.88 10.86
C GLY A 209 14.17 -3.14 12.18
N CYS A 210 14.25 -1.81 12.13
CA CYS A 210 14.32 -1.02 13.35
C CYS A 210 12.95 -0.98 14.02
N VAL A 211 12.75 -1.72 15.12
CA VAL A 211 11.43 -1.88 15.75
C VAL A 211 11.11 -0.74 16.71
N TYR A 212 9.98 -0.09 16.46
CA TYR A 212 9.36 0.88 17.36
C TYR A 212 8.33 0.18 18.26
N ARG A 213 8.38 0.50 19.55
CA ARG A 213 7.47 -0.01 20.58
C ARG A 213 6.95 1.16 21.41
N ASN A 214 5.75 1.03 21.94
CA ASN A 214 5.13 2.03 22.82
C ASN A 214 5.04 3.43 22.20
N THR A 215 4.87 3.51 20.87
CA THR A 215 4.61 4.75 20.15
C THR A 215 3.10 4.89 19.86
N GLY A 216 2.67 6.10 19.51
CA GLY A 216 1.26 6.39 19.23
C GLY A 216 1.09 7.51 18.19
N PRO A 217 -0.15 7.69 17.69
CA PRO A 217 -0.49 8.72 16.73
C PRO A 217 -0.22 10.13 17.28
N LEU A 218 0.46 10.98 16.49
CA LEU A 218 0.53 12.40 16.81
C LEU A 218 -0.83 13.05 16.54
N ARG A 219 -1.40 13.70 17.57
CA ARG A 219 -2.74 14.32 17.50
C ARG A 219 -2.72 15.82 17.21
N ASN A 220 -1.55 16.42 17.06
CA ASN A 220 -1.43 17.83 16.68
C ASN A 220 -1.30 17.95 15.16
N LYS A 221 -2.24 18.68 14.53
CA LYS A 221 -2.31 18.93 13.08
C LYS A 221 -1.09 19.65 12.50
N ALA A 222 -0.27 20.28 13.34
CA ALA A 222 0.98 20.92 12.92
C ALA A 222 2.06 19.89 12.53
N TYR A 223 1.97 18.65 12.99
CA TYR A 223 2.94 17.62 12.65
C TYR A 223 2.61 16.97 11.30
N LYS A 224 3.66 16.77 10.50
CA LYS A 224 3.63 16.00 9.24
C LYS A 224 2.98 14.61 9.42
N TRP A 225 3.16 14.04 10.60
CA TRP A 225 2.71 12.70 10.99
C TRP A 225 1.38 12.68 11.75
N TYR A 226 0.58 13.74 11.62
CA TYR A 226 -0.73 13.82 12.26
C TYR A 226 -1.63 12.66 11.83
N VAL A 227 -2.22 11.97 12.80
CA VAL A 227 -3.25 10.94 12.58
C VAL A 227 -4.49 11.28 13.42
N PRO A 228 -5.63 11.59 12.78
CA PRO A 228 -6.86 11.93 13.50
C PRO A 228 -7.38 10.77 14.36
N PRO A 229 -8.00 11.04 15.52
CA PRO A 229 -8.71 10.01 16.31
C PRO A 229 -9.79 9.27 15.52
N GLU A 230 -10.40 9.93 14.54
CA GLU A 230 -11.42 9.33 13.68
C GLU A 230 -10.85 8.28 12.70
N VAL A 231 -9.57 8.39 12.35
CA VAL A 231 -8.86 7.45 11.48
C VAL A 231 -8.24 6.31 12.29
N TYR A 232 -7.67 6.62 13.45
CA TYR A 232 -7.12 5.62 14.37
C TYR A 232 -7.46 6.01 15.82
N PRO A 233 -8.46 5.36 16.44
CA PRO A 233 -8.97 5.77 17.74
C PRO A 233 -8.09 5.34 18.91
N ASN A 234 -7.21 4.36 18.72
CA ASN A 234 -6.32 3.90 19.79
C ASN A 234 -5.19 4.90 20.01
N GLU A 235 -4.73 5.00 21.25
CA GLU A 235 -3.65 5.91 21.64
C GLU A 235 -2.25 5.34 21.39
N THR A 236 -2.15 4.05 21.06
CA THR A 236 -0.88 3.37 20.80
C THR A 236 -0.94 2.54 19.53
N TYR A 237 0.16 2.47 18.80
CA TYR A 237 0.34 1.53 17.71
C TYR A 237 0.86 0.18 18.23
N PRO A 238 0.48 -0.95 17.61
CA PRO A 238 1.20 -2.21 17.78
C PRO A 238 2.67 -2.05 17.35
N PRO A 239 3.60 -2.91 17.80
CA PRO A 239 4.99 -2.85 17.36
C PRO A 239 5.13 -2.93 15.83
N TYR A 240 5.99 -2.07 15.27
CA TYR A 240 6.24 -1.99 13.83
C TYR A 240 7.71 -1.70 13.53
N CYS A 241 8.17 -2.00 12.31
CA CYS A 241 9.50 -1.59 11.84
C CYS A 241 9.43 -0.21 11.20
N GLY A 242 10.41 0.65 11.47
CA GLY A 242 10.44 2.02 10.96
C GLY A 242 10.46 2.15 9.44
N GLY A 243 9.90 3.26 8.96
CA GLY A 243 9.76 3.58 7.54
C GLY A 243 11.01 3.44 6.65
N PRO A 244 12.23 3.84 7.04
CA PRO A 244 13.36 3.90 6.11
C PRO A 244 13.68 2.58 5.41
N ALA A 245 13.63 1.46 6.14
CA ALA A 245 13.74 0.13 5.54
C ALA A 245 13.27 -0.97 6.50
N TYR A 246 12.66 -2.02 5.94
CA TYR A 246 12.34 -3.26 6.65
C TYR A 246 12.29 -4.47 5.69
N VAL A 247 12.48 -5.66 6.25
CA VAL A 247 12.46 -6.95 5.53
C VAL A 247 11.21 -7.72 5.93
N LEU A 248 10.52 -8.31 4.96
CA LEU A 248 9.42 -9.27 5.12
C LEU A 248 9.81 -10.59 4.45
N SER A 249 9.32 -11.72 4.95
CA SER A 249 9.26 -12.94 4.14
C SER A 249 8.26 -12.77 3.00
N GLY A 250 8.49 -13.43 1.86
CA GLY A 250 7.63 -13.28 0.68
C GLY A 250 6.17 -13.71 0.93
N ASP A 251 5.94 -14.72 1.76
CA ASP A 251 4.59 -15.14 2.14
C ASP A 251 3.88 -14.10 3.03
N LEU A 252 4.62 -13.40 3.88
CA LEU A 252 4.08 -12.37 4.76
C LEU A 252 3.67 -11.14 3.96
N ALA A 253 4.44 -10.75 2.93
CA ALA A 253 4.06 -9.66 2.02
C ALA A 253 2.65 -9.86 1.43
N ARG A 254 2.32 -11.08 0.99
CA ARG A 254 0.98 -11.45 0.52
C ARG A 254 -0.08 -11.39 1.63
N LYS A 255 0.22 -11.90 2.82
CA LYS A 255 -0.71 -11.88 3.96
C LYS A 255 -1.02 -10.45 4.40
N VAL A 256 0.00 -9.59 4.46
CA VAL A 256 -0.13 -8.16 4.78
C VAL A 256 -1.01 -7.47 3.75
N TYR A 257 -0.75 -7.66 2.46
CA TYR A 257 -1.61 -7.10 1.42
C TYR A 257 -3.07 -7.55 1.56
N ALA A 258 -3.30 -8.85 1.80
CA ALA A 258 -4.64 -9.41 1.93
C ALA A 258 -5.40 -8.85 3.15
N VAL A 259 -4.77 -8.77 4.33
CA VAL A 259 -5.42 -8.24 5.54
C VAL A 259 -5.63 -6.72 5.44
N ALA A 260 -4.73 -6.00 4.78
CA ALA A 260 -4.87 -4.56 4.57
C ALA A 260 -6.16 -4.18 3.84
N GLN A 261 -6.68 -5.05 2.95
CA GLN A 261 -7.97 -4.85 2.28
C GLN A 261 -9.18 -4.87 3.24
N THR A 262 -8.99 -5.31 4.47
CA THR A 262 -10.05 -5.44 5.49
C THR A 262 -9.94 -4.40 6.61
N LEU A 263 -8.86 -3.61 6.62
CA LEU A 263 -8.53 -2.68 7.70
C LEU A 263 -8.69 -1.22 7.24
N PRO A 264 -9.10 -0.31 8.14
CA PRO A 264 -9.10 1.12 7.83
C PRO A 264 -7.68 1.63 7.56
N LEU A 265 -7.46 2.23 6.40
CA LEU A 265 -6.16 2.76 6.00
C LEU A 265 -5.79 3.98 6.87
N ILE A 266 -4.52 4.04 7.27
CA ILE A 266 -3.93 5.23 7.90
C ILE A 266 -2.77 5.76 7.05
N ASN A 267 -2.50 7.06 7.12
CA ASN A 267 -1.43 7.74 6.37
C ASN A 267 -0.02 7.45 6.93
N MET A 268 0.07 6.76 8.06
CA MET A 268 1.33 6.32 8.65
C MET A 268 1.67 4.92 8.16
N GLU A 269 2.48 4.84 7.10
CA GLU A 269 2.77 3.61 6.36
C GLU A 269 3.38 2.50 7.22
N ASP A 270 4.44 2.81 7.97
CA ASP A 270 5.15 1.84 8.82
C ASP A 270 4.27 1.31 9.96
N SER A 271 3.53 2.21 10.60
CA SER A 271 2.56 1.86 11.63
C SER A 271 1.39 1.05 11.06
N PHE A 272 0.94 1.33 9.84
CA PHE A 272 -0.11 0.56 9.17
C PHE A 272 0.34 -0.88 8.90
N VAL A 273 1.59 -1.08 8.46
CA VAL A 273 2.15 -2.43 8.33
C VAL A 273 2.15 -3.14 9.69
N GLY A 274 2.54 -2.46 10.78
CA GLY A 274 2.43 -2.98 12.14
C GLY A 274 1.01 -3.39 12.55
N ILE A 275 0.00 -2.59 12.21
CA ILE A 275 -1.42 -2.92 12.43
C ILE A 275 -1.80 -4.18 11.66
N CYS A 276 -1.32 -4.33 10.42
CA CYS A 276 -1.55 -5.54 9.63
C CYS A 276 -0.91 -6.78 10.28
N LEU A 277 0.33 -6.67 10.79
CA LEU A 277 1.00 -7.76 11.50
C LEU A 277 0.24 -8.17 12.76
N HIS A 278 -0.23 -7.18 13.52
CA HIS A 278 -1.01 -7.41 14.73
C HIS A 278 -2.31 -8.16 14.42
N ALA A 279 -3.03 -7.75 13.37
CA ALA A 279 -4.24 -8.44 12.90
C ALA A 279 -3.96 -9.88 12.44
N LEU A 280 -2.75 -10.16 11.94
CA LEU A 280 -2.29 -11.50 11.54
C LEU A 280 -1.71 -12.33 12.69
N GLY A 281 -1.52 -11.76 13.89
CA GLY A 281 -0.85 -12.41 15.01
C GLY A 281 0.66 -12.63 14.79
N VAL A 282 1.27 -11.90 13.86
CA VAL A 282 2.71 -11.99 13.53
C VAL A 282 3.49 -10.98 14.37
N ARG A 283 4.64 -11.40 14.91
CA ARG A 283 5.52 -10.55 15.72
C ARG A 283 6.69 -10.05 14.87
N VAL A 284 7.05 -8.78 15.03
CA VAL A 284 8.31 -8.22 14.53
C VAL A 284 9.49 -8.78 15.30
N THR A 285 10.58 -9.05 14.58
CA THR A 285 11.85 -9.56 15.12
C THR A 285 12.90 -8.47 15.09
N ASP A 286 13.54 -8.21 16.24
CA ASP A 286 14.63 -7.24 16.41
C ASP A 286 15.98 -7.82 15.91
#